data_AF-A0A7K1ZJN5-F1
#
_entry.id   AF-A0A7K1ZJN5-F1
#
_cell.length_a   1.000
_cell.length_b   1.000
_cell.length_c   1.000
_cell.angle_alpha   90.00
_cell.angle_beta   90.00
_cell.angle_gamma   90.00
#
_symmetry.space_group_name_H-M   'P 1'
#
loop_
_entity.id
_entity.type
_entity.pdbx_description
1 polymer ?
#
loop_
_entity_poly.entity_id
_entity_poly.type
_entity_poly.pdbx_seq_one_letter_code
_entity_poly.pdbx_strand_id
1 'polypeptide(L)'
;MNASMDSAPGHARTKKMWKWVILIIGALFFLTVLREAIDPYGDQPYIEITHGDHVHYVPHDRDPKVSISKFPTVPPGPDEIITPEGRIVPKE
;
A
#
# COMPACT_ATOMS: atom_id res chain seq x y z
N MET A 1 -11.58 -24.23 60.93
CA MET A 1 -12.48 -23.24 60.31
C MET A 1 -11.70 -22.52 59.23
N ASN A 2 -12.27 -22.43 58.03
CA ASN A 2 -11.64 -22.02 56.77
C ASN A 2 -11.37 -20.51 56.65
N ALA A 3 -10.44 -20.24 55.74
CA ALA A 3 -10.34 -19.11 54.82
C ALA A 3 -9.64 -17.81 55.26
N SER A 4 -8.50 -17.56 54.62
CA SER A 4 -8.20 -16.26 53.99
C SER A 4 -7.33 -16.47 52.75
N MET A 5 -7.97 -16.97 51.69
CA MET A 5 -7.48 -16.79 50.32
C MET A 5 -8.01 -15.44 49.84
N ASP A 6 -7.19 -14.39 49.92
CA ASP A 6 -7.43 -13.15 49.20
C ASP A 6 -6.24 -12.84 48.30
N SER A 7 -6.32 -13.34 47.07
CA SER A 7 -5.43 -12.96 45.98
C SER A 7 -6.25 -12.43 44.81
N ALA A 8 -6.33 -11.10 44.66
CA ALA A 8 -6.65 -10.49 43.37
C ALA A 8 -6.25 -9.01 43.24
N PRO A 9 -5.07 -8.71 42.65
CA PRO A 9 -4.84 -7.44 41.95
C PRO A 9 -4.75 -7.67 40.43
N GLY A 10 -5.78 -8.28 39.82
CA GLY A 10 -5.75 -8.69 38.40
C GLY A 10 -6.41 -7.74 37.40
N HIS A 11 -7.25 -6.80 37.83
CA HIS A 11 -8.18 -6.11 36.91
C HIS A 11 -7.72 -4.73 36.41
N ALA A 12 -6.86 -4.02 37.16
CA ALA A 12 -6.40 -2.67 36.76
C ALA A 12 -5.20 -2.70 35.80
N ARG A 13 -4.27 -3.65 36.00
CA ARG A 13 -3.09 -3.85 35.14
C ARG A 13 -3.49 -4.32 33.74
N THR A 14 -4.47 -5.21 33.64
CA THR A 14 -4.99 -5.78 32.40
C THR A 14 -5.66 -4.74 31.51
N LYS A 15 -6.50 -3.84 32.06
CA LYS A 15 -7.13 -2.75 31.30
C LYS A 15 -6.12 -1.74 30.75
N LYS A 16 -5.07 -1.40 31.53
CA LYS A 16 -4.01 -0.48 31.07
C LYS A 16 -3.15 -1.12 29.97
N MET A 17 -2.87 -2.42 30.07
CA MET A 17 -2.13 -3.18 29.05
C MET A 17 -2.95 -3.33 27.75
N TRP A 18 -4.25 -3.59 27.86
CA TRP A 18 -5.14 -3.72 26.70
C TRP A 18 -5.29 -2.41 25.90
N LYS A 19 -5.30 -1.26 26.59
CA LYS A 19 -5.28 0.05 25.92
C LYS A 19 -4.06 0.20 25.00
N TRP A 20 -2.88 -0.22 25.47
CA TRP A 20 -1.67 -0.16 24.66
C TRP A 20 -1.70 -1.15 23.50
N VAL A 21 -2.24 -2.35 23.70
CA VAL A 21 -2.45 -3.33 22.61
C VAL A 21 -3.36 -2.74 21.53
N ILE A 22 -4.51 -2.17 21.90
CA ILE A 22 -5.42 -1.52 20.95
C ILE A 22 -4.72 -0.37 20.23
N LEU A 23 -3.98 0.48 20.95
CA LEU A 23 -3.26 1.60 20.35
C LEU A 23 -2.20 1.14 19.36
N ILE A 24 -1.43 0.10 19.69
CA ILE A 24 -0.41 -0.44 18.79
C ILE A 24 -1.06 -1.03 17.54
N ILE A 25 -2.12 -1.83 17.69
CA ILE A 25 -2.86 -2.39 16.55
C ILE A 25 -3.44 -1.27 15.68
N GLY A 26 -4.07 -0.28 16.30
CA GLY A 26 -4.62 0.88 15.60
C GLY A 26 -3.56 1.69 14.87
N ALA A 27 -2.39 1.89 15.48
CA ALA A 27 -1.27 2.59 14.85
C ALA A 27 -0.71 1.80 13.65
N LEU A 28 -0.52 0.48 13.79
CA LEU A 28 -0.06 -0.37 12.69
C LEU A 28 -1.06 -0.36 11.53
N PHE A 29 -2.35 -0.55 11.82
CA PHE A 29 -3.41 -0.46 10.82
C PHE A 29 -3.42 0.91 10.12
N PHE A 30 -3.36 2.00 10.88
CA PHE A 30 -3.33 3.35 10.34
C PHE A 30 -2.13 3.58 9.43
N LEU A 31 -0.93 3.11 9.81
CA LEU A 31 0.26 3.21 8.98
C LEU A 31 0.14 2.42 7.67
N THR A 32 -0.48 1.23 7.70
CA THR A 32 -0.75 0.46 6.47
C THR A 32 -1.69 1.21 5.53
N VAL A 33 -2.82 1.71 6.03
CA VAL A 33 -3.78 2.49 5.22
C VAL A 33 -3.14 3.76 4.68
N LEU A 34 -2.34 4.46 5.50
CA LEU A 34 -1.66 5.67 5.09
C LEU A 34 -0.62 5.39 3.98
N ARG A 35 0.08 4.25 4.04
CA ARG A 35 1.02 3.84 2.99
C ARG A 35 0.29 3.64 1.66
N GLU A 36 -0.82 2.91 1.65
CA GLU A 36 -1.62 2.69 0.44
C GLU A 36 -2.22 4.00 -0.12
N ALA A 37 -2.56 4.95 0.75
CA ALA A 37 -3.10 6.24 0.31
C ALA A 37 -2.04 7.16 -0.33
N ILE A 38 -0.80 7.12 0.16
CA ILE A 38 0.31 7.95 -0.35
C ILE A 38 0.92 7.32 -1.60
N ASP A 39 0.99 5.99 -1.65
CA ASP A 39 1.64 5.24 -2.71
C ASP A 39 0.74 4.08 -3.20
N PRO A 40 -0.37 4.40 -3.88
CA PRO A 40 -1.36 3.41 -4.29
C PRO A 40 -0.83 2.43 -5.35
N TYR A 41 0.27 2.76 -6.02
CA TYR A 41 0.90 1.95 -7.06
C TYR A 41 2.24 1.34 -6.61
N GLY A 42 2.55 1.35 -5.31
CA GLY A 42 3.92 1.32 -4.78
C GLY A 42 4.90 0.31 -5.38
N ASP A 43 4.51 -0.96 -5.54
CA ASP A 43 5.41 -1.98 -6.09
C ASP A 43 5.24 -2.19 -7.61
N GLN A 44 4.32 -1.45 -8.25
CA GLN A 44 4.10 -1.54 -9.70
C GLN A 44 5.17 -0.75 -10.45
N PRO A 45 5.68 -1.27 -11.58
CA PRO A 45 6.68 -0.58 -12.40
C PRO A 45 6.10 0.59 -13.20
N TYR A 46 4.81 0.89 -13.04
CA TYR A 46 4.07 1.95 -13.73
C TYR A 46 3.04 2.58 -12.80
N ILE A 47 2.53 3.74 -13.20
CA ILE A 47 1.36 4.40 -12.63
C ILE A 47 0.23 4.46 -13.67
N GLU A 48 -1.00 4.54 -13.17
CA GLU A 48 -2.18 4.75 -13.98
C GLU A 48 -2.53 6.24 -14.07
N ILE A 49 -2.57 6.77 -15.30
CA ILE A 49 -2.92 8.18 -15.57
C ILE A 49 -4.19 8.23 -16.41
N THR A 50 -5.26 8.80 -15.86
CA THR A 50 -6.47 9.12 -16.64
C THR A 50 -6.19 10.25 -17.61
N HIS A 51 -6.47 10.05 -18.89
CA HIS A 51 -6.31 11.05 -19.94
C HIS A 51 -7.49 10.94 -20.91
N GLY A 52 -8.32 11.99 -20.96
CA GLY A 52 -9.58 11.93 -21.71
C GLY A 52 -10.56 10.94 -21.05
N ASP A 53 -10.98 9.93 -21.80
CA ASP A 53 -11.95 8.91 -21.41
C ASP A 53 -11.34 7.53 -21.07
N HIS A 54 -10.01 7.43 -21.07
CA HIS A 54 -9.30 6.18 -20.79
C HIS A 54 -8.09 6.40 -19.87
N VAL A 55 -7.48 5.29 -19.48
CA VAL A 55 -6.30 5.24 -18.61
C VAL A 55 -5.09 4.84 -19.45
N HIS A 56 -3.96 5.49 -19.21
CA HIS A 56 -2.66 5.08 -19.71
C HIS A 56 -1.79 4.53 -18.58
N TYR A 57 -1.03 3.49 -18.89
CA TYR A 57 -0.05 2.89 -18.00
C TYR A 57 1.32 3.49 -18.31
N VAL A 58 1.89 4.22 -17.36
CA VAL A 58 3.07 5.07 -17.59
C VAL A 58 4.19 4.66 -16.63
N PRO A 59 5.39 4.29 -17.12
CA PRO A 59 6.48 3.89 -16.25
C PRO A 59 7.02 5.09 -15.47
N HIS A 60 7.59 4.82 -14.29
CA HIS A 60 8.13 5.86 -13.40
C HIS A 60 9.26 6.68 -14.06
N ASP A 61 9.97 6.10 -15.01
CA ASP A 61 11.10 6.68 -15.74
C ASP A 61 10.73 7.19 -17.15
N ARG A 62 9.45 7.52 -17.40
CA ARG A 62 8.97 8.04 -18.69
C ARG A 62 9.85 9.15 -19.27
N ASP A 63 10.03 9.18 -20.59
CA ASP A 63 10.60 10.36 -21.25
C ASP A 63 9.59 11.53 -21.17
N PRO A 64 9.93 12.67 -20.54
CA PRO A 64 9.03 13.81 -20.42
C PRO A 64 8.63 14.41 -21.77
N LYS A 65 9.38 14.14 -22.84
CA LYS A 65 9.07 14.61 -24.22
C LYS A 65 8.02 13.74 -24.91
N VAL A 66 7.71 12.56 -24.37
CA VAL A 66 6.70 11.66 -24.93
C VAL A 66 5.34 12.02 -24.31
N SER A 67 4.36 12.25 -25.19
CA SER A 67 2.99 12.55 -24.76
C SER A 67 2.37 11.36 -24.03
N ILE A 68 1.56 11.62 -23.00
CA ILE A 68 0.81 10.59 -22.26
C ILE A 68 -0.02 9.71 -23.20
N SER A 69 -0.58 10.29 -24.27
CA SER A 69 -1.39 9.56 -25.27
C SER A 69 -0.62 8.48 -26.05
N LYS A 70 0.70 8.40 -25.91
CA LYS A 70 1.56 7.38 -26.55
C LYS A 70 1.76 6.13 -25.71
N PHE A 71 1.43 6.20 -24.42
CA PHE A 71 1.56 5.06 -23.51
C PHE A 71 0.39 4.07 -23.71
N PRO A 72 0.58 2.79 -23.40
CA PRO A 72 -0.46 1.78 -23.62
C PRO A 72 -1.66 2.02 -22.72
N THR A 73 -2.83 1.61 -23.19
CA THR A 73 -4.10 1.60 -22.43
C THR A 73 -4.44 0.22 -21.89
N VAL A 74 -3.47 -0.70 -21.93
CA VAL A 74 -3.54 -2.04 -21.35
C VAL A 74 -2.32 -2.23 -20.44
N PRO A 75 -2.47 -2.90 -19.30
CA PRO A 75 -1.36 -3.17 -18.41
C PRO A 75 -0.38 -4.17 -19.07
N PRO A 76 0.92 -4.10 -18.75
CA PRO A 76 1.89 -5.08 -19.20
C PRO A 76 1.61 -6.44 -18.54
N GLY A 77 1.95 -7.53 -19.23
CA GLY A 77 1.91 -8.87 -18.67
C GLY A 77 2.94 -9.11 -17.55
N PRO A 78 2.90 -10.29 -16.89
CA PRO A 78 3.79 -10.62 -15.77
C PRO A 78 5.28 -10.47 -16.10
N ASP A 79 5.67 -10.83 -17.33
CA ASP A 79 7.05 -10.82 -17.82
C ASP A 79 7.30 -9.67 -18.82
N GLU A 80 6.52 -8.59 -18.72
CA GLU A 80 6.65 -7.42 -19.59
C GLU A 80 6.86 -6.13 -18.79
N ILE A 81 7.47 -5.13 -19.42
CA ILE A 81 7.64 -3.76 -18.92
C ILE A 81 7.18 -2.76 -19.96
N ILE A 82 6.84 -1.56 -19.51
CA ILE A 82 6.60 -0.41 -20.38
C ILE A 82 7.89 0.40 -20.45
N THR A 83 8.42 0.61 -21.66
CA THR A 83 9.63 1.43 -21.85
C THR A 83 9.33 2.91 -21.63
N PRO A 84 10.35 3.77 -21.41
CA PRO A 84 10.18 5.21 -21.28
C PRO A 84 9.46 5.88 -22.45
N GLU A 85 9.48 5.27 -23.64
CA GLU A 85 8.80 5.75 -24.85
C GLU A 85 7.38 5.21 -25.03
N GLY A 86 6.88 4.38 -24.10
CA GLY A 86 5.52 3.85 -24.09
C GLY A 86 5.31 2.56 -24.88
N ARG A 87 6.34 1.71 -25.00
CA ARG A 87 6.22 0.37 -25.62
C ARG A 87 6.19 -0.72 -24.57
N ILE A 88 5.36 -1.74 -24.77
CA ILE A 88 5.42 -2.97 -23.97
C ILE A 88 6.50 -3.87 -24.56
N VAL A 89 7.45 -4.32 -23.74
CA VAL A 89 8.54 -5.23 -24.13
C VAL A 89 8.74 -6.31 -23.07
N PRO A 90 9.29 -7.50 -23.41
CA PRO A 90 9.68 -8.50 -22.42
C PRO A 90 10.68 -7.96 -21.39
N LYS A 91 10.57 -8.42 -20.14
CA LYS A 91 11.63 -8.25 -19.13
C LYS A 91 12.86 -9.05 -19.57
N GLU A 92 14.03 -8.43 -19.44
CA GLU A 92 15.33 -9.12 -19.61
C GLU A 92 15.64 -10.04 -18.43
#